data_AF-A0A967Y8N9-F1
#
_entry.id   AF-A0A967Y8N9-F1
#
_cell.length_a   1.000
_cell.length_b   1.000
_cell.length_c   1.000
_cell.angle_alpha   90.00
_cell.angle_beta   90.00
_cell.angle_gamma   90.00
#
_symmetry.space_group_name_H-M   'P 1'
#
loop_
_entity.id
_entity.type
_entity.pdbx_description
1 polymer ?
#
loop_
_entity_poly.entity_id
_entity_poly.type
_entity_poly.pdbx_seq_one_letter_code
_entity_poly.pdbx_strand_id
1 'polypeptide(L)'
;MLHRRIYQFFLIYFIGLFGLMLVKYSLNLSDYVIPGISEIWDTCRRYFGLYFLAVLNTLAVAILGHILSICMATLVGIIGRLTIWV
;
A
#
# COMPACT_ATOMS: atom_id res chain seq x y z
N MET A 1 -7.36 -3.40 -16.83
CA MET A 1 -7.67 -2.14 -16.11
C MET A 1 -6.72 -1.88 -14.94
N LEU A 2 -6.48 -2.86 -14.06
CA LEU A 2 -5.59 -2.72 -12.89
C LEU A 2 -4.15 -2.34 -13.26
N HIS A 3 -3.55 -3.06 -14.22
CA HIS A 3 -2.17 -2.84 -14.65
C HIS A 3 -1.90 -1.39 -15.09
N ARG A 4 -2.84 -0.79 -15.82
CA ARG A 4 -2.76 0.61 -16.26
C ARG A 4 -2.75 1.58 -15.08
N ARG A 5 -3.56 1.33 -14.04
CA ARG A 5 -3.59 2.17 -12.83
C ARG A 5 -2.31 2.06 -12.02
N ILE A 6 -1.75 0.85 -11.92
CA ILE A 6 -0.46 0.62 -11.23
C ILE A 6 0.66 1.38 -11.93
N TYR A 7 0.74 1.31 -13.27
CA TYR A 7 1.73 2.11 -14.01
C TYR A 7 1.52 3.61 -13.86
N GLN A 8 0.28 4.09 -13.91
CA GLN A 8 -0.03 5.50 -13.69
C GLN A 8 0.43 5.97 -12.31
N PHE A 9 0.20 5.16 -11.28
CA PHE A 9 0.66 5.46 -9.93
C PHE A 9 2.19 5.59 -9.86
N PHE A 10 2.92 4.58 -10.38
CA PHE A 10 4.38 4.65 -10.40
C PHE A 10 4.90 5.83 -11.22
N LEU A 11 4.29 6.11 -12.37
CA LEU A 11 4.69 7.21 -13.24
C LEU A 11 4.52 8.56 -12.54
N ILE A 12 3.37 8.81 -11.90
CA ILE A 12 3.12 10.05 -11.16
C ILE A 12 4.10 10.16 -9.98
N TYR A 13 4.33 9.06 -9.25
CA TYR A 13 5.27 9.02 -8.14
C TYR A 13 6.69 9.38 -8.59
N PHE A 14 7.19 8.77 -9.66
CA PHE A 14 8.55 9.05 -10.16
C PHE A 14 8.67 10.46 -10.74
N ILE A 15 7.64 10.99 -11.40
CA ILE A 15 7.63 12.39 -11.85
C ILE A 15 7.72 13.35 -10.65
N GLY A 16 6.95 13.09 -9.60
CA GLY A 16 7.00 13.89 -8.36
C GLY A 16 8.38 13.83 -7.71
N LEU A 17 8.96 12.63 -7.58
CA LEU A 17 10.30 12.44 -7.03
C LEU A 17 11.37 13.15 -7.88
N PHE A 18 11.29 13.02 -9.21
CA PHE A 18 12.21 13.70 -10.11
C PHE A 18 12.09 15.23 -10.02
N GLY A 19 10.86 15.76 -9.99
CA GLY A 19 10.61 17.19 -9.80
C GLY A 19 11.17 17.70 -8.47
N LEU A 20 11.00 16.93 -7.39
CA LEU A 20 11.56 17.26 -6.07
C LEU A 20 13.10 17.33 -6.11
N MET A 21 13.74 16.35 -6.76
CA MET A 21 15.20 16.36 -6.92
C MET A 21 15.66 17.54 -7.80
N LEU A 22 14.92 17.87 -8.85
CA LEU A 22 15.21 19.03 -9.71
C LEU A 22 15.21 20.32 -8.88
N VAL A 23 14.16 20.55 -8.08
CA VAL A 23 14.08 21.71 -7.18
C VAL A 23 15.25 21.74 -6.19
N LYS A 24 15.58 20.60 -5.57
CA LYS A 24 16.72 20.48 -4.66
C LYS A 24 18.01 20.98 -5.31
N TYR A 25 18.35 20.44 -6.47
CA TYR A 25 19.62 20.74 -7.14
C TYR A 25 19.63 22.12 -7.78
N SER A 26 18.50 22.61 -8.30
CA SER A 26 18.40 23.97 -8.86
C SER A 26 18.57 25.06 -7.80
N LEU A 27 18.07 24.84 -6.58
CA LEU A 27 18.15 25.81 -5.49
C LEU A 27 19.32 25.56 -4.52
N ASN A 28 20.15 24.55 -4.79
CA ASN A 28 21.27 24.14 -3.93
C ASN A 28 20.84 23.92 -2.46
N LEU A 29 19.68 23.30 -2.27
CA LEU A 29 19.12 23.07 -0.93
C LEU A 29 19.96 22.06 -0.15
N SER A 30 20.14 22.34 1.14
CA SER A 30 20.84 21.44 2.07
C SER A 30 20.15 20.09 2.19
N ASP A 31 20.93 19.03 2.41
CA ASP A 31 20.47 17.66 2.60
C ASP A 31 19.55 17.49 3.82
N TYR A 32 19.56 18.45 4.76
CA TYR A 32 18.60 18.50 5.87
C TYR A 32 17.15 18.75 5.40
N VAL A 33 16.96 19.53 4.33
CA VAL A 33 15.62 19.90 3.83
C VAL A 33 15.09 18.82 2.88
N ILE A 34 15.94 18.34 1.97
CA ILE A 34 15.60 17.25 1.05
C ILE A 34 16.78 16.26 1.06
N PRO A 35 16.60 14.99 1.45
CA PRO A 35 17.68 14.02 1.50
C PRO A 35 18.29 13.73 0.13
N GLY A 36 19.53 13.27 0.11
CA GLY A 36 20.25 12.88 -1.11
C GLY A 36 19.65 11.64 -1.79
N ILE A 37 19.90 11.48 -3.09
CA ILE A 37 19.52 10.25 -3.82
C ILE A 37 20.16 9.01 -3.17
N SER A 38 21.40 9.12 -2.70
CA SER A 38 22.11 8.07 -1.97
C SER A 38 21.40 7.69 -0.67
N GLU A 39 21.01 8.67 0.14
CA GLU A 39 20.31 8.44 1.40
C GLU A 39 18.91 7.84 1.19
N ILE A 40 18.20 8.29 0.16
CA ILE A 40 16.91 7.70 -0.24
C ILE A 40 17.12 6.23 -0.62
N TRP A 41 18.16 5.92 -1.40
CA TRP A 41 18.46 4.56 -1.83
C TRP A 41 18.85 3.64 -0.66
N ASP A 42 19.66 4.14 0.27
CA ASP A 42 20.08 3.39 1.45
C ASP A 42 18.91 3.14 2.40
N THR A 43 18.07 4.15 2.61
CA THR A 43 16.83 4.02 3.40
C THR A 43 15.89 3.01 2.74
N CYS A 44 15.73 3.07 1.42
CA CYS A 44 14.92 2.11 0.67
C CYS A 44 15.42 0.69 0.92
N ARG A 45 16.71 0.40 0.69
CA ARG A 45 17.27 -0.95 0.92
C ARG A 45 17.14 -1.42 2.36
N ARG A 46 17.38 -0.53 3.32
CA ARG A 46 17.35 -0.87 4.75
C ARG A 46 15.96 -1.23 5.24
N TYR A 47 14.93 -0.53 4.77
CA TYR A 47 13.56 -0.71 5.28
C TYR A 47 12.61 -1.45 4.32
N PHE A 48 13.02 -1.74 3.09
CA PHE A 48 12.18 -2.40 2.09
C PHE A 48 11.58 -3.70 2.61
N GLY A 49 12.39 -4.59 3.18
CA GLY A 49 11.92 -5.88 3.70
C GLY A 49 10.90 -5.73 4.84
N LEU A 50 11.14 -4.77 5.75
CA LEU A 50 10.27 -4.53 6.90
C LEU A 50 8.90 -4.00 6.45
N TYR A 51 8.87 -3.01 5.56
CA TYR A 51 7.61 -2.49 5.02
C TYR A 51 6.89 -3.52 4.14
N PHE A 52 7.62 -4.31 3.37
CA PHE A 52 7.02 -5.35 2.55
C PHE A 52 6.31 -6.41 3.41
N LEU A 53 6.96 -6.88 4.47
CA LEU A 53 6.34 -7.81 5.42
C LEU A 53 5.14 -7.19 6.14
N ALA A 54 5.21 -5.90 6.51
CA ALA A 54 4.08 -5.20 7.11
C ALA A 54 2.87 -5.14 6.16
N VAL A 55 3.09 -4.84 4.87
CA VAL A 55 2.04 -4.85 3.84
C VAL A 55 1.44 -6.24 3.71
N LEU A 56 2.26 -7.29 3.62
CA LEU A 56 1.77 -8.68 3.54
C LEU A 56 0.96 -9.08 4.79
N ASN A 57 1.39 -8.67 5.98
CA ASN A 57 0.65 -8.95 7.21
C ASN A 57 -0.73 -8.28 7.20
N THR A 58 -0.82 -6.99 6.84
CA THR A 58 -2.12 -6.30 6.74
C THR A 58 -3.01 -6.89 5.65
N LEU A 59 -2.43 -7.32 4.53
CA LEU A 59 -3.15 -8.01 3.46
C LEU A 59 -3.70 -9.36 3.94
N ALA A 60 -2.91 -10.14 4.69
CA ALA A 60 -3.34 -11.41 5.25
C ALA A 60 -4.51 -11.23 6.23
N VAL A 61 -4.41 -10.24 7.13
CA VAL A 61 -5.49 -9.90 8.07
C VAL A 61 -6.77 -9.51 7.31
N ALA A 62 -6.67 -8.69 6.27
CA ALA A 62 -7.82 -8.30 5.45
C ALA A 62 -8.48 -9.51 4.77
N ILE A 63 -7.69 -10.40 4.17
CA ILE A 63 -8.19 -11.63 3.52
C ILE A 63 -8.91 -12.51 4.53
N LEU A 64 -8.31 -12.77 5.69
CA LEU A 64 -8.92 -13.59 6.74
C LEU A 64 -10.21 -12.97 7.26
N GLY A 65 -10.23 -11.66 7.49
CA GLY A 65 -11.43 -10.93 7.91
C GLY A 65 -12.56 -11.04 6.89
N HIS A 66 -12.26 -10.95 5.59
CA HIS A 66 -13.26 -11.13 4.54
C HIS A 66 -13.79 -12.57 4.47
N ILE A 67 -12.93 -13.58 4.59
CA ILE A 67 -13.36 -14.98 4.63
C ILE A 67 -14.32 -15.20 5.80
N LEU A 68 -13.97 -14.72 6.99
CA LEU A 68 -14.80 -14.86 8.18
C LEU A 68 -16.14 -14.14 8.02
N SER A 69 -16.14 -12.93 7.46
CA SER A 69 -17.36 -12.17 7.14
C SER A 69 -18.30 -12.93 6.21
N ILE A 70 -17.75 -13.53 5.13
CA ILE A 70 -18.55 -14.36 4.21
C ILE A 70 -19.16 -15.56 4.92
N CYS A 71 -18.36 -16.29 5.72
CA CYS A 71 -18.86 -17.43 6.49
C CYS A 71 -19.96 -17.04 7.49
N MET A 72 -19.80 -15.91 8.17
CA MET A 72 -20.81 -15.44 9.12
C MET A 72 -22.10 -15.03 8.41
N ALA A 73 -21.99 -14.29 7.30
CA ALA A 73 -23.14 -13.88 6.51
C ALA A 73 -23.93 -15.08 5.96
N THR A 74 -23.24 -16.13 5.51
CA THR A 74 -23.89 -17.35 5.02
C THR A 74 -24.58 -18.12 6.15
N LEU A 75 -23.93 -18.30 7.30
CA LEU A 75 -24.52 -18.97 8.47
C LEU A 75 -25.78 -18.25 8.96
N VAL A 76 -25.69 -16.93 9.15
CA VAL A 76 -26.83 -16.11 9.58
C VAL A 76 -27.95 -16.17 8.55
N GLY A 77 -27.64 -16.11 7.25
CA GLY A 77 -28.63 -16.22 6.18
C GLY A 77 -29.36 -17.57 6.18
N ILE A 78 -28.66 -18.67 6.47
CA ILE A 78 -29.26 -20.01 6.59
C ILE A 78 -30.17 -20.08 7.81
N ILE A 79 -29.66 -19.72 9.00
CA ILE A 79 -30.40 -19.77 10.27
C ILE A 79 -31.65 -18.88 10.19
N GLY A 80 -31.50 -17.64 9.72
CA GLY A 80 -32.60 -16.69 9.60
C GLY A 80 -33.68 -17.12 8.60
N ARG A 81 -33.34 -17.91 7.59
CA ARG A 81 -34.37 -18.52 6.72
C ARG A 81 -35.05 -19.70 7.38
N LEU A 82 -34.34 -20.56 8.11
CA LEU A 82 -34.95 -21.69 8.83
C LEU A 82 -36.02 -21.24 9.85
N THR A 83 -35.81 -20.11 10.54
CA THR A 83 -36.80 -19.56 11.50
C THR A 83 -38.08 -18.98 10.87
N ILE A 84 -38.12 -18.74 9.56
CA ILE A 84 -39.34 -18.27 8.87
C ILE A 84 -40.25 -19.47 8.52
N TRP A 85 -39.71 -20.69 8.48
CA TRP A 85 -40.44 -21.91 8.13
C TRP A 85 -40.86 -22.78 9.33
N VAL A 86 -40.41 -22.44 10.54
CA VAL A 86 -40.86 -23.05 11.82
C VAL A 86 -41.95 -22.18 12.42
#